data_AF-A0A9N8W7X9-F1
#
_entry.id   AF-A0A9N8W7X9-F1
#
_cell.length_a   1.000
_cell.length_b   1.000
_cell.length_c   1.000
_cell.angle_alpha   90.00
_cell.angle_beta   90.00
_cell.angle_gamma   90.00
#
_symmetry.space_group_name_H-M   'P 1'
#
loop_
_entity.id
_entity.type
_entity.pdbx_description
1 polymer ?
#
loop_
_entity_poly.entity_id
_entity_poly.type
_entity_poly.pdbx_seq_one_letter_code
_entity_poly.pdbx_strand_id
1 'polypeptide(L)'
;MADAFHLFENRLEIIGDSLMESFENVRNESSAIIASNCLGDIIKPEKNMKKQDVLHFLYSKVHQNNKEDTIMKILVMHKVDLHELENPVKYRFLKLSPIFYRWVIEIFGPCSEITKVCFDDILESRVCADLYLQQNPGQDIPGDMKESTFKAILSLYRDYCNEKVPFRIQHLQYLTKSREADIIQPFFEIALPNILHICKDNASKNRSNNKLKCDYKNEVDVNEWIKRLENLDDTSSENFKDLLAKFLEKDEYILRKRN
;
A
#
# COMPACT_ATOMS: atom_id res chain seq x y z
N MET A 1 -9.28 -15.93 20.80
CA MET A 1 -10.12 -16.51 19.72
C MET A 1 -9.37 -16.53 18.40
N ALA A 2 -8.82 -15.40 17.94
CA ALA A 2 -8.01 -15.33 16.72
C ALA A 2 -6.90 -16.41 16.65
N ASP A 3 -6.20 -16.66 17.76
CA ASP A 3 -5.14 -17.68 17.82
C ASP A 3 -5.63 -19.10 17.56
N ALA A 4 -6.90 -19.41 17.88
CA ALA A 4 -7.48 -20.73 17.58
C ALA A 4 -7.70 -20.89 16.08
N PHE A 5 -8.23 -19.87 15.40
CA PHE A 5 -8.35 -19.88 13.94
C PHE A 5 -6.98 -19.99 13.27
N HIS A 6 -5.96 -19.32 13.84
CA HIS A 6 -4.59 -19.43 13.36
C HIS A 6 -4.00 -20.84 13.53
N LEU A 7 -4.19 -21.45 14.71
CA LEU A 7 -3.72 -22.81 15.01
C LEU A 7 -4.32 -23.84 14.03
N PHE A 8 -5.56 -23.62 13.60
CA PHE A 8 -6.28 -24.50 12.71
C PHE A 8 -6.32 -24.01 11.25
N GLU A 9 -5.42 -23.10 10.84
CA GLU A 9 -5.47 -22.45 9.52
C GLU A 9 -5.64 -23.44 8.35
N ASN A 10 -4.96 -24.58 8.40
CA ASN A 10 -4.99 -25.61 7.34
C ASN A 10 -6.23 -26.51 7.36
N ARG A 11 -7.12 -26.34 8.34
CA ARG A 11 -8.32 -27.17 8.54
C ARG A 11 -9.59 -26.33 8.69
N LEU A 12 -9.52 -25.02 8.42
CA LEU A 12 -10.67 -24.12 8.57
C LEU A 12 -11.85 -24.51 7.67
N GLU A 13 -11.59 -25.14 6.53
CA GLU A 13 -12.65 -25.68 5.67
C GLU A 13 -13.44 -26.83 6.32
N ILE A 14 -12.82 -27.57 7.26
CA ILE A 14 -13.44 -28.72 7.94
C ILE A 14 -14.05 -28.30 9.27
N ILE A 15 -13.32 -27.50 10.06
CA ILE A 15 -13.67 -27.23 11.46
C ILE A 15 -13.96 -25.75 11.75
N GLY A 16 -13.80 -24.87 10.77
CA GLY A 16 -13.92 -23.42 10.98
C GLY A 16 -15.32 -23.02 11.44
N ASP A 17 -16.36 -23.60 10.84
CA ASP A 17 -17.76 -23.29 11.18
C ASP A 17 -18.12 -23.77 12.59
N SER A 18 -17.74 -25.00 12.94
CA SER A 18 -17.94 -25.52 14.30
C SER A 18 -17.18 -24.71 15.34
N LEU A 19 -15.97 -24.24 14.99
CA LEU A 19 -15.19 -23.36 15.86
C LEU A 19 -15.86 -22.00 16.04
N MET A 20 -16.39 -21.42 14.96
CA MET A 20 -17.14 -20.16 15.01
C MET A 20 -18.40 -20.29 15.86
N GLU A 21 -19.22 -21.31 15.63
CA GLU A 21 -20.44 -21.59 16.41
C GLU A 21 -20.12 -21.78 17.89
N SER A 22 -19.02 -22.47 18.21
CA SER A 22 -18.56 -22.61 19.59
C SER A 22 -18.22 -21.26 20.23
N PHE A 23 -17.59 -20.35 19.49
CA PHE A 23 -17.31 -19.00 19.99
C PHE A 23 -18.58 -18.15 20.13
N GLU A 24 -19.53 -18.24 19.20
CA GLU A 24 -20.83 -17.57 19.31
C GLU A 24 -21.54 -17.98 20.60
N ASN A 25 -21.61 -19.28 20.88
CA ASN A 25 -22.25 -19.83 22.07
C ASN A 25 -21.58 -19.37 23.37
N VAL A 26 -20.24 -19.31 23.40
CA VAL A 26 -19.50 -18.90 24.61
C VAL A 26 -19.53 -17.38 24.82
N ARG A 27 -19.46 -16.60 23.74
CA ARG A 27 -19.39 -15.13 23.80
C ARG A 27 -20.75 -14.46 23.86
N ASN A 28 -21.80 -15.15 23.42
CA ASN A 28 -23.12 -14.55 23.15
C ASN A 28 -23.00 -13.35 22.18
N GLU A 29 -22.15 -13.49 21.16
CA GLU A 29 -21.89 -12.51 20.09
C GLU A 29 -22.15 -13.18 18.74
N SER A 30 -22.50 -12.39 17.71
CA SER A 30 -22.66 -12.94 16.36
C SER A 30 -21.33 -13.27 15.71
N SER A 31 -21.33 -14.24 14.79
CA SER A 31 -20.20 -14.62 13.93
C SER A 31 -19.51 -13.41 13.30
N ALA A 32 -20.29 -12.43 12.84
CA ALA A 32 -19.73 -11.25 12.17
C ALA A 32 -18.94 -10.35 13.13
N ILE A 33 -19.40 -10.19 14.37
CA ILE A 33 -18.69 -9.43 15.41
C ILE A 33 -17.40 -10.17 15.80
N ILE A 34 -17.51 -11.47 16.06
CA ILE A 34 -16.37 -12.31 16.42
C ILE A 34 -15.32 -12.30 15.30
N ALA A 35 -15.76 -12.45 14.04
CA ALA A 35 -14.89 -12.44 12.88
C ALA A 35 -14.18 -11.09 12.69
N SER A 36 -14.90 -9.97 12.84
CA SER A 36 -14.33 -8.62 12.74
C SER A 36 -13.26 -8.38 13.80
N ASN A 37 -13.52 -8.79 15.04
CA ASN A 37 -12.55 -8.69 16.14
C ASN A 37 -11.33 -9.58 15.88
N CYS A 38 -11.56 -10.84 15.45
CA CYS A 38 -10.47 -11.76 15.16
C CYS A 38 -9.62 -11.32 13.97
N LEU A 39 -10.21 -10.70 12.94
CA LEU A 39 -9.48 -10.10 11.83
C LEU A 39 -8.53 -9.02 12.33
N GLY A 40 -9.03 -8.08 13.15
CA GLY A 40 -8.20 -7.02 13.72
C GLY A 40 -7.04 -7.54 14.58
N ASP A 41 -7.22 -8.68 15.24
CA ASP A 41 -6.18 -9.29 16.06
C ASP A 41 -5.15 -10.11 15.28
N ILE A 42 -5.57 -10.88 14.26
CA ILE A 42 -4.68 -11.82 13.56
C ILE A 42 -3.68 -11.14 12.62
N ILE A 43 -4.03 -9.93 12.16
CA ILE A 43 -3.21 -9.16 11.21
C ILE A 43 -2.05 -8.42 11.87
N LYS A 44 -1.95 -8.44 13.20
CA LYS A 44 -0.84 -7.77 13.90
C LYS A 44 0.50 -8.43 13.56
N PRO A 45 1.60 -7.68 13.39
CA PRO A 45 2.89 -8.24 12.98
C PRO A 45 3.38 -9.37 13.90
N GLU A 46 3.15 -9.27 15.21
CA GLU A 46 3.57 -10.25 16.21
C GLU A 46 2.89 -11.62 16.06
N LYS A 47 1.78 -11.71 15.32
CA LYS A 47 1.11 -12.98 15.03
C LYS A 47 1.85 -13.83 14.01
N ASN A 48 2.81 -13.27 13.27
CA ASN A 48 3.66 -13.99 12.32
C ASN A 48 2.88 -14.87 11.31
N MET A 49 1.73 -14.36 10.87
CA MET A 49 0.87 -15.05 9.91
C MET A 49 1.63 -15.38 8.61
N LYS A 50 1.48 -16.60 8.11
CA LYS A 50 2.19 -17.10 6.92
C LYS A 50 1.30 -17.29 5.71
N LYS A 51 -0.01 -17.43 5.92
CA LYS A 51 -1.01 -17.72 4.88
C LYS A 51 -2.24 -16.85 5.03
N GLN A 52 -3.01 -16.75 3.96
CA GLN A 52 -4.22 -15.93 3.90
C GLN A 52 -5.49 -16.73 4.27
N ASP A 53 -5.43 -18.05 4.45
CA ASP A 53 -6.60 -18.91 4.69
C ASP A 53 -7.48 -18.40 5.84
N VAL A 54 -6.84 -17.97 6.94
CA VAL A 54 -7.53 -17.39 8.11
C VAL A 54 -8.23 -16.08 7.75
N LEU A 55 -7.59 -15.22 6.94
CA LEU A 55 -8.19 -13.96 6.49
C LEU A 55 -9.41 -14.23 5.62
N HIS A 56 -9.31 -15.12 4.64
CA HIS A 56 -10.44 -15.49 3.79
C HIS A 56 -11.59 -16.07 4.60
N PHE A 57 -11.29 -16.99 5.51
CA PHE A 57 -12.30 -17.59 6.37
C PHE A 57 -13.01 -16.53 7.22
N LEU A 58 -12.27 -15.71 7.98
CA LEU A 58 -12.88 -14.70 8.85
C LEU A 58 -13.62 -13.63 8.04
N TYR A 59 -13.04 -13.16 6.94
CA TYR A 59 -13.69 -12.19 6.06
C TYR A 59 -14.99 -12.74 5.44
N SER A 60 -15.08 -14.05 5.17
CA SER A 60 -16.31 -14.69 4.69
C SER A 60 -17.47 -14.60 5.70
N LYS A 61 -17.16 -14.48 7.00
CA LYS A 61 -18.14 -14.40 8.09
C LYS A 61 -18.57 -12.98 8.41
N VAL A 62 -17.87 -11.96 7.89
CA VAL A 62 -18.30 -10.56 7.99
C VAL A 62 -19.53 -10.33 7.09
N HIS A 63 -20.52 -9.60 7.59
CA HIS A 63 -21.71 -9.24 6.81
C HIS A 63 -21.34 -8.57 5.49
N GLN A 64 -21.92 -9.04 4.38
CA GLN A 64 -21.56 -8.61 3.03
C GLN A 64 -21.59 -7.08 2.85
N ASN A 65 -22.63 -6.42 3.39
CA ASN A 65 -22.82 -4.97 3.25
C ASN A 65 -21.83 -4.14 4.11
N ASN A 66 -21.09 -4.78 5.02
CA ASN A 66 -20.21 -4.10 5.97
C ASN A 66 -18.73 -4.48 5.77
N LYS A 67 -18.39 -5.25 4.74
CA LYS A 67 -17.05 -5.80 4.55
C LYS A 67 -15.97 -4.71 4.43
N GLU A 68 -16.19 -3.73 3.56
CA GLU A 68 -15.24 -2.62 3.37
C GLU A 68 -15.13 -1.76 4.63
N ASP A 69 -16.26 -1.38 5.23
CA ASP A 69 -16.30 -0.60 6.48
C ASP A 69 -15.57 -1.29 7.63
N THR A 70 -15.72 -2.62 7.75
CA THR A 70 -15.00 -3.40 8.75
C THR A 70 -13.49 -3.31 8.53
N ILE A 71 -13.01 -3.47 7.30
CA ILE A 71 -11.58 -3.39 7.01
C ILE A 71 -11.06 -1.96 7.23
N MET A 72 -11.78 -0.92 6.80
CA MET A 72 -11.39 0.47 7.06
C MET A 72 -11.34 0.78 8.56
N LYS A 73 -12.31 0.32 9.36
CA LYS A 73 -12.27 0.47 10.82
C LYS A 73 -11.04 -0.20 11.44
N ILE A 74 -10.66 -1.37 10.93
CA ILE A 74 -9.47 -2.08 11.37
C ILE A 74 -8.20 -1.29 11.02
N LEU A 75 -8.09 -0.74 9.80
CA LEU A 75 -6.96 0.12 9.41
C LEU A 75 -6.84 1.34 10.32
N VAL A 76 -7.96 2.02 10.60
CA VAL A 76 -8.00 3.17 11.52
C VAL A 76 -7.59 2.77 12.94
N MET A 77 -8.10 1.65 13.45
CA MET A 77 -7.76 1.14 14.78
C MET A 77 -6.26 0.88 14.93
N HIS A 78 -5.61 0.41 13.88
CA HIS A 78 -4.16 0.15 13.84
C HIS A 78 -3.32 1.35 13.43
N LYS A 79 -3.95 2.52 13.21
CA LYS A 79 -3.27 3.76 12.77
C LYS A 79 -2.45 3.52 11.50
N VAL A 80 -3.11 2.90 10.51
CA VAL A 80 -2.58 2.79 9.15
C VAL A 80 -2.96 4.06 8.41
N ASP A 81 -1.99 4.96 8.33
CA ASP A 81 -2.11 6.28 7.72
C ASP A 81 -0.72 6.81 7.34
N LEU A 82 -0.71 7.86 6.53
CA LEU A 82 0.49 8.56 6.10
C LEU A 82 0.86 9.63 7.13
N HIS A 83 2.00 9.50 7.81
CA HIS A 83 2.40 10.46 8.86
C HIS A 83 3.54 11.38 8.44
N GLU A 84 3.49 12.64 8.85
CA GLU A 84 4.58 13.59 8.57
C GLU A 84 5.98 13.04 8.92
N LEU A 85 6.95 13.34 8.04
CA LEU A 85 8.34 12.93 8.21
C LEU A 85 8.97 13.69 9.37
N GLU A 86 9.42 12.95 10.39
CA GLU A 86 10.18 13.49 11.52
C GLU A 86 11.60 13.89 11.10
N ASN A 87 12.20 14.83 11.83
CA ASN A 87 13.61 15.17 11.72
C ASN A 87 14.26 15.11 13.13
N PRO A 88 15.22 14.19 13.40
CA PRO A 88 15.80 13.22 12.47
C PRO A 88 14.81 12.12 12.05
N VAL A 89 15.05 11.54 10.88
CA VAL A 89 14.16 10.51 10.32
C VAL A 89 14.42 9.19 11.05
N LYS A 90 13.36 8.60 11.58
CA LYS A 90 13.39 7.23 12.11
C LYS A 90 12.89 6.27 11.05
N TYR A 91 13.48 5.08 10.98
CA TYR A 91 12.90 3.98 10.20
C TYR A 91 11.55 3.58 10.81
N ARG A 92 10.65 3.07 9.96
CA ARG A 92 9.30 2.67 10.34
C ARG A 92 9.03 1.25 9.88
N PHE A 93 8.34 0.50 10.74
CA PHE A 93 7.81 -0.81 10.41
C PHE A 93 6.39 -0.66 9.87
N LEU A 94 5.99 -1.60 9.01
CA LEU A 94 4.59 -1.78 8.64
C LEU A 94 3.75 -1.97 9.90
N LYS A 95 2.57 -1.35 9.96
CA LYS A 95 1.66 -1.49 11.10
C LYS A 95 1.07 -2.88 11.22
N LEU A 96 0.92 -3.57 10.08
CA LEU A 96 0.25 -4.86 9.97
C LEU A 96 1.19 -5.93 9.38
N SER A 97 0.72 -7.18 9.38
CA SER A 97 1.43 -8.29 8.77
C SER A 97 1.56 -8.09 7.25
N PRO A 98 2.74 -8.34 6.65
CA PRO A 98 2.92 -8.30 5.20
C PRO A 98 1.91 -9.14 4.40
N ILE A 99 1.43 -10.24 4.97
CA ILE A 99 0.42 -11.10 4.35
C ILE A 99 -0.93 -10.38 4.20
N PHE A 100 -1.27 -9.50 5.14
CA PHE A 100 -2.51 -8.71 5.07
C PHE A 100 -2.48 -7.70 3.92
N TYR A 101 -1.37 -6.99 3.71
CA TYR A 101 -1.26 -6.06 2.57
C TYR A 101 -1.39 -6.78 1.22
N ARG A 102 -0.75 -7.94 1.04
CA ARG A 102 -0.92 -8.76 -0.17
C ARG A 102 -2.38 -9.16 -0.38
N TRP A 103 -3.03 -9.59 0.70
CA TRP A 103 -4.44 -9.97 0.66
C TRP A 103 -5.35 -8.77 0.32
N VAL A 104 -5.07 -7.58 0.84
CA VAL A 104 -5.85 -6.37 0.55
C VAL A 104 -5.88 -6.06 -0.95
N ILE A 105 -4.70 -6.01 -1.59
CA ILE A 105 -4.65 -5.67 -3.02
C ILE A 105 -5.30 -6.75 -3.90
N GLU A 106 -5.23 -8.02 -3.49
CA GLU A 106 -5.89 -9.14 -4.17
C GLU A 106 -7.42 -9.09 -4.04
N ILE A 107 -7.95 -8.73 -2.86
CA ILE A 107 -9.39 -8.72 -2.59
C ILE A 107 -10.07 -7.45 -3.07
N PHE A 108 -9.49 -6.28 -2.80
CA PHE A 108 -10.13 -4.99 -3.07
C PHE A 108 -9.63 -4.36 -4.37
N GLY A 109 -8.54 -4.85 -4.95
CA GLY A 109 -7.94 -4.30 -6.15
C GLY A 109 -7.19 -2.99 -5.93
N PRO A 110 -6.45 -2.50 -6.94
CA PRO A 110 -5.49 -1.42 -6.79
C PRO A 110 -6.10 -0.03 -6.54
N CYS A 111 -7.36 0.19 -6.91
CA CYS A 111 -8.01 1.51 -6.86
C CYS A 111 -8.90 1.71 -5.63
N SER A 112 -9.13 0.67 -4.83
CA SER A 112 -9.95 0.79 -3.63
C SER A 112 -9.30 1.74 -2.63
N GLU A 113 -10.12 2.43 -1.84
CA GLU A 113 -9.61 3.33 -0.80
C GLU A 113 -8.82 2.55 0.26
N ILE A 114 -9.25 1.33 0.59
CA ILE A 114 -8.53 0.42 1.49
C ILE A 114 -7.10 0.14 0.98
N THR A 115 -6.95 -0.19 -0.30
CA THR A 115 -5.64 -0.45 -0.91
C THR A 115 -4.77 0.80 -0.93
N LYS A 116 -5.36 1.97 -1.23
CA LYS A 116 -4.63 3.23 -1.24
C LYS A 116 -4.14 3.63 0.17
N VAL A 117 -4.95 3.44 1.22
CA VAL A 117 -4.53 3.64 2.62
C VAL A 117 -3.43 2.65 3.02
N CYS A 118 -3.52 1.40 2.59
CA CYS A 118 -2.44 0.44 2.79
C CYS A 118 -1.14 0.86 2.09
N PHE A 119 -1.25 1.46 0.90
CA PHE A 119 -0.10 1.95 0.16
C PHE A 119 0.58 3.12 0.85
N ASP A 120 -0.16 3.99 1.54
CA ASP A 120 0.41 5.07 2.34
C ASP A 120 1.44 4.54 3.35
N ASP A 121 1.06 3.53 4.15
CA ASP A 121 1.94 2.93 5.17
C ASP A 121 3.13 2.17 4.55
N ILE A 122 2.91 1.49 3.42
CA ILE A 122 3.99 0.81 2.68
C ILE A 122 5.01 1.82 2.13
N LEU A 123 4.54 2.88 1.48
CA LEU A 123 5.38 3.92 0.88
C LEU A 123 6.15 4.66 1.97
N GLU A 124 5.47 5.04 3.05
CA GLU A 124 6.10 5.67 4.22
C GLU A 124 7.20 4.77 4.80
N SER A 125 6.92 3.48 5.02
CA SER A 125 7.91 2.54 5.55
C SER A 125 9.12 2.39 4.61
N ARG A 126 8.88 2.30 3.29
CA ARG A 126 9.93 2.17 2.28
C ARG A 126 10.83 3.41 2.21
N VAL A 127 10.25 4.60 2.26
CA VAL A 127 10.99 5.87 2.20
C VAL A 127 11.71 6.15 3.52
N CYS A 128 11.06 5.94 4.67
CA CYS A 128 11.72 6.09 5.97
C CYS A 128 12.94 5.18 6.11
N ALA A 129 12.88 3.96 5.54
CA ALA A 129 14.03 3.07 5.48
C ALA A 129 15.18 3.65 4.64
N ASP A 130 14.91 4.15 3.43
CA ASP A 130 15.91 4.82 2.58
C ASP A 130 16.55 6.02 3.30
N LEU A 131 15.72 6.93 3.81
CA LEU A 131 16.20 8.12 4.52
C LEU A 131 17.04 7.78 5.75
N TYR A 132 16.68 6.73 6.49
CA TYR A 132 17.49 6.27 7.61
C TYR A 132 18.86 5.75 7.17
N LEU A 133 18.93 4.95 6.10
CA LEU A 133 20.19 4.43 5.56
C LEU A 133 21.08 5.55 5.01
N GLN A 134 20.49 6.58 4.41
CA GLN A 134 21.23 7.79 3.99
C GLN A 134 21.90 8.51 5.17
N GLN A 135 21.26 8.53 6.34
CA GLN A 135 21.81 9.13 7.55
C GLN A 135 22.86 8.23 8.24
N ASN A 136 22.89 6.94 7.92
CA ASN A 136 23.74 5.94 8.55
C ASN A 136 24.53 5.14 7.50
N PRO A 137 25.49 5.78 6.80
CA PRO A 137 26.23 5.15 5.72
C PRO A 137 27.01 3.91 6.21
N GLY A 138 26.99 2.85 5.41
CA GLY A 138 27.62 1.56 5.72
C GLY A 138 26.69 0.52 6.35
N GLN A 139 25.42 0.86 6.56
CA GLN A 139 24.37 -0.11 6.89
C GLN A 139 23.59 -0.51 5.63
N ASP A 140 23.23 -1.78 5.54
CA ASP A 140 22.38 -2.31 4.47
C ASP A 140 20.92 -2.50 4.93
N ILE A 141 20.67 -2.45 6.24
CA ILE A 141 19.37 -2.68 6.87
C ILE A 141 19.13 -1.60 7.94
N PRO A 142 17.95 -0.97 8.01
CA PRO A 142 17.69 0.09 8.96
C PRO A 142 17.65 -0.40 10.42
N GLY A 143 18.56 0.10 11.26
CA GLY A 143 18.51 -0.04 12.72
C GLY A 143 18.46 -1.50 13.19
N ASP A 144 17.46 -1.83 14.02
CA ASP A 144 17.24 -3.19 14.53
C ASP A 144 16.29 -4.04 13.67
N MET A 145 15.93 -3.55 12.47
CA MET A 145 15.04 -4.27 11.58
C MET A 145 15.66 -5.60 11.15
N LYS A 146 14.87 -6.67 11.17
CA LYS A 146 15.28 -7.96 10.61
C LYS A 146 15.33 -7.86 9.09
N GLU A 147 16.31 -8.52 8.47
CA GLU A 147 16.46 -8.59 7.01
C GLU A 147 15.19 -9.08 6.31
N SER A 148 14.51 -10.08 6.89
CA SER A 148 13.23 -10.60 6.37
C SER A 148 12.13 -9.55 6.35
N THR A 149 12.08 -8.68 7.37
CA THR A 149 11.10 -7.60 7.47
C THR A 149 11.40 -6.52 6.46
N PHE A 150 12.67 -6.15 6.31
CA PHE A 150 13.08 -5.16 5.31
C PHE A 150 12.77 -5.66 3.89
N LYS A 151 13.13 -6.90 3.57
CA LYS A 151 12.77 -7.55 2.30
C LYS A 151 11.26 -7.58 2.03
N ALA A 152 10.44 -7.78 3.07
CA ALA A 152 8.99 -7.75 2.93
C ALA A 152 8.49 -6.36 2.54
N ILE A 153 9.01 -5.28 3.14
CA ILE A 153 8.69 -3.90 2.77
C ILE A 153 9.08 -3.63 1.31
N LEU A 154 10.31 -3.98 0.92
CA LEU A 154 10.80 -3.81 -0.46
C LEU A 154 9.90 -4.54 -1.47
N SER A 155 9.54 -5.78 -1.17
CA SER A 155 8.67 -6.58 -2.03
C SER A 155 7.27 -6.00 -2.13
N LEU A 156 6.66 -5.62 -1.00
CA LEU A 156 5.30 -5.05 -0.99
C LEU A 156 5.21 -3.75 -1.78
N TYR A 157 6.19 -2.86 -1.59
CA TYR A 157 6.25 -1.62 -2.36
C TYR A 157 6.27 -1.89 -3.87
N ARG A 158 7.12 -2.83 -4.29
CA ARG A 158 7.22 -3.26 -5.69
C ARG A 158 5.91 -3.87 -6.19
N ASP A 159 5.28 -4.75 -5.40
CA ASP A 159 4.03 -5.41 -5.77
C ASP A 159 2.91 -4.39 -5.97
N TYR A 160 2.77 -3.42 -5.06
CA TYR A 160 1.79 -2.34 -5.17
C TYR A 160 2.04 -1.42 -6.38
N CYS A 161 3.30 -1.07 -6.65
CA CYS A 161 3.66 -0.31 -7.84
C CYS A 161 3.34 -1.09 -9.13
N ASN A 162 3.64 -2.39 -9.18
CA ASN A 162 3.37 -3.26 -10.33
C ASN A 162 1.87 -3.43 -10.61
N GLU A 163 1.07 -3.53 -9.55
CA GLU A 163 -0.40 -3.54 -9.64
C GLU A 163 -0.99 -2.15 -9.92
N LYS A 164 -0.15 -1.12 -10.05
CA LYS A 164 -0.50 0.26 -10.42
C LYS A 164 -1.42 0.93 -9.41
N VAL A 165 -1.19 0.69 -8.13
CA VAL A 165 -1.88 1.41 -7.05
C VAL A 165 -1.60 2.92 -7.21
N PRO A 166 -2.64 3.77 -7.15
CA PRO A 166 -2.47 5.20 -7.33
C PRO A 166 -1.59 5.88 -6.29
N PHE A 167 -0.64 6.67 -6.77
CA PHE A 167 0.04 7.66 -5.94
C PHE A 167 -0.90 8.83 -5.66
N ARG A 168 -0.82 9.35 -4.44
CA ARG A 168 -1.55 10.53 -3.98
C ARG A 168 -0.59 11.70 -3.84
N ILE A 169 -1.13 12.91 -3.84
CA ILE A 169 -0.31 14.11 -3.82
C ILE A 169 0.51 14.24 -2.53
N GLN A 170 0.01 13.70 -1.42
CA GLN A 170 0.74 13.67 -0.15
C GLN A 170 2.01 12.80 -0.23
N HIS A 171 2.14 11.90 -1.23
CA HIS A 171 3.35 11.10 -1.41
C HIS A 171 4.52 11.92 -1.94
N LEU A 172 4.28 13.07 -2.60
CA LEU A 172 5.35 13.89 -3.17
C LEU A 172 6.41 14.25 -2.14
N GLN A 173 6.01 14.65 -0.93
CA GLN A 173 6.95 15.05 0.13
C GLN A 173 7.91 13.94 0.57
N TYR A 174 7.56 12.67 0.30
CA TYR A 174 8.41 11.50 0.56
C TYR A 174 9.29 11.22 -0.63
N LEU A 175 8.69 11.16 -1.83
CA LEU A 175 9.39 10.85 -3.07
C LEU A 175 10.50 11.84 -3.35
N THR A 176 10.28 13.14 -3.08
CA THR A 176 11.28 14.19 -3.31
C THR A 176 12.49 14.05 -2.40
N LYS A 177 12.37 13.40 -1.24
CA LYS A 177 13.49 13.23 -0.29
C LYS A 177 14.26 11.93 -0.51
N SER A 178 13.65 10.96 -1.18
CA SER A 178 14.30 9.68 -1.44
C SER A 178 15.49 9.84 -2.39
N ARG A 179 16.54 9.03 -2.20
CA ARG A 179 17.67 8.93 -3.16
C ARG A 179 17.64 7.61 -3.92
N GLU A 180 16.90 6.63 -3.44
CA GLU A 180 16.80 5.34 -4.11
C GLU A 180 15.91 5.43 -5.36
N ALA A 181 16.50 5.15 -6.52
CA ALA A 181 15.80 5.25 -7.79
C ALA A 181 14.62 4.28 -7.87
N ASP A 182 14.68 3.12 -7.21
CA ASP A 182 13.60 2.13 -7.19
C ASP A 182 12.33 2.63 -6.48
N ILE A 183 12.44 3.63 -5.60
CA ILE A 183 11.31 4.33 -4.97
C ILE A 183 10.74 5.37 -5.93
N ILE A 184 11.59 6.13 -6.60
CA ILE A 184 11.17 7.33 -7.32
C ILE A 184 10.70 6.98 -8.74
N GLN A 185 11.36 6.03 -9.39
CA GLN A 185 11.13 5.66 -10.79
C GLN A 185 9.68 5.21 -11.08
N PRO A 186 9.01 4.39 -10.23
CA PRO A 186 7.62 4.02 -10.48
C PRO A 186 6.67 5.22 -10.58
N PHE A 187 6.93 6.29 -9.82
CA PHE A 187 6.15 7.52 -9.91
C PHE A 187 6.28 8.14 -11.31
N PHE A 188 7.49 8.29 -11.85
CA PHE A 188 7.70 8.90 -13.18
C PHE A 188 7.29 7.99 -14.34
N GLU A 189 7.41 6.67 -14.21
CA GLU A 189 7.12 5.75 -15.31
C GLU A 189 5.65 5.34 -15.40
N ILE A 190 4.96 5.29 -14.25
CA ILE A 190 3.60 4.77 -14.16
C ILE A 190 2.65 5.88 -13.74
N ALA A 191 2.89 6.54 -12.61
CA ALA A 191 1.91 7.43 -11.99
C ALA A 191 1.79 8.76 -12.74
N LEU A 192 2.90 9.47 -12.94
CA LEU A 192 2.94 10.81 -13.50
C LEU A 192 2.36 10.89 -14.93
N PRO A 193 2.65 9.96 -15.86
CA PRO A 193 1.97 9.92 -17.16
C PRO A 193 0.45 9.79 -17.04
N ASN A 194 -0.02 8.94 -16.12
CA ASN A 194 -1.46 8.73 -15.91
C ASN A 194 -2.14 9.97 -15.29
N ILE A 195 -1.48 10.58 -14.30
CA ILE A 195 -1.93 11.82 -13.63
C ILE A 195 -2.07 12.95 -14.64
N LEU A 196 -1.05 13.19 -15.47
CA LEU A 196 -1.06 14.30 -16.43
C LEU A 196 -1.91 14.02 -17.69
N HIS A 197 -2.49 12.82 -17.76
CA HIS A 197 -3.18 12.27 -18.94
C HIS A 197 -2.29 12.25 -20.18
N ILE A 198 -0.99 12.09 -19.97
CA ILE A 198 0.02 11.89 -20.99
C ILE A 198 0.02 10.40 -21.33
N CYS A 199 -1.04 9.94 -22.01
CA CYS A 199 -1.05 8.59 -22.56
C CYS A 199 -0.18 8.56 -23.81
N LYS A 200 0.78 7.61 -23.84
CA LYS A 200 1.38 7.16 -25.09
C LYS A 200 0.29 6.45 -25.88
N ASP A 201 -0.33 7.13 -26.84
CA ASP A 201 -1.09 6.50 -27.89
C ASP A 201 -0.13 5.63 -28.71
N ASN A 202 0.11 4.39 -28.29
CA ASN A 202 0.62 3.32 -29.15
C ASN A 202 0.41 1.95 -28.49
N ALA A 203 -0.43 1.14 -29.16
CA ALA A 203 -0.54 -0.32 -29.05
C ALA A 203 -1.13 -0.94 -27.75
N SER A 204 -2.45 -1.12 -27.73
CA SER A 204 -3.06 -2.47 -27.64
C SER A 204 -4.59 -2.40 -27.67
N LYS A 205 -5.17 -2.50 -28.88
CA LYS A 205 -6.38 -3.31 -29.04
C LYS A 205 -5.98 -4.76 -28.72
N ASN A 206 -6.80 -5.45 -27.93
CA ASN A 206 -6.67 -6.84 -27.46
C ASN A 206 -5.86 -7.05 -26.17
N ARG A 207 -6.57 -7.07 -25.04
CA ARG A 207 -6.62 -8.21 -24.12
C ARG A 207 -7.78 -8.05 -23.16
N SER A 208 -8.83 -8.82 -23.43
CA SER A 208 -9.82 -9.25 -22.45
C SER A 208 -9.10 -9.92 -21.29
N ASN A 209 -9.17 -9.30 -20.11
CA ASN A 209 -9.31 -9.96 -18.81
C ASN A 209 -9.76 -8.87 -17.83
N ASN A 210 -10.85 -9.12 -17.10
CA ASN A 210 -11.50 -8.21 -16.16
C ASN A 210 -10.62 -7.90 -14.92
N LYS A 211 -9.44 -7.29 -15.11
CA LYS A 211 -8.78 -6.51 -14.05
C LYS A 211 -9.26 -5.07 -14.23
N LEU A 212 -10.00 -4.55 -13.26
CA LEU A 212 -10.44 -3.15 -13.20
C LEU A 212 -9.24 -2.25 -13.53
N LYS A 213 -9.28 -1.62 -14.71
CA LYS A 213 -8.25 -0.70 -15.16
C LYS A 213 -8.42 0.56 -14.30
N CYS A 214 -7.43 0.88 -13.48
CA CYS A 214 -7.49 2.08 -12.64
C CYS A 214 -7.57 3.32 -13.51
N ASP A 215 -8.72 3.98 -13.51
CA ASP A 215 -8.90 5.20 -14.27
C ASP A 215 -8.56 6.40 -13.37
N TYR A 216 -7.30 6.87 -13.48
CA TYR A 216 -6.83 8.09 -12.82
C TYR A 216 -7.64 9.34 -13.21
N LYS A 217 -8.46 9.28 -14.27
CA LYS A 217 -9.14 10.45 -14.87
C LYS A 217 -10.21 11.11 -14.02
N ASN A 218 -10.81 10.40 -13.06
CA ASN A 218 -11.99 10.92 -12.36
C ASN A 218 -11.72 11.40 -10.92
N GLU A 219 -10.50 11.22 -10.40
CA GLU A 219 -10.18 11.50 -8.98
C GLU A 219 -8.99 12.44 -8.77
N VAL A 220 -8.32 12.90 -9.83
CA VAL A 220 -7.04 13.60 -9.71
C VAL A 220 -7.13 15.06 -10.18
N ASP A 221 -6.88 16.00 -9.25
CA ASP A 221 -6.70 17.41 -9.59
C ASP A 221 -5.32 17.62 -10.23
N VAL A 222 -5.28 17.53 -11.56
CA VAL A 222 -4.07 17.68 -12.36
C VAL A 222 -3.39 19.03 -12.13
N ASN A 223 -4.15 20.10 -11.89
CA ASN A 223 -3.61 21.44 -11.71
C ASN A 223 -2.86 21.55 -10.37
N GLU A 224 -3.41 20.95 -9.31
CA GLU A 224 -2.73 20.91 -8.02
C GLU A 224 -1.43 20.07 -8.10
N TRP A 225 -1.42 18.96 -8.86
CA TRP A 225 -0.18 18.21 -9.11
C TRP A 225 0.89 19.02 -9.84
N ILE A 226 0.51 19.70 -10.93
CA ILE A 226 1.43 20.57 -11.68
C ILE A 226 1.99 21.65 -10.75
N LYS A 227 1.12 22.34 -10.01
CA LYS A 227 1.52 23.38 -9.06
C LYS A 227 2.49 22.86 -8.00
N ARG A 228 2.29 21.65 -7.47
CA ARG A 228 3.22 21.06 -6.48
C ARG A 228 4.57 20.68 -7.11
N LEU A 229 4.56 20.19 -8.34
CA LEU A 229 5.79 19.84 -9.07
C LEU A 229 6.60 21.08 -9.49
N GLU A 230 5.94 22.20 -9.79
CA GLU A 230 6.60 23.47 -10.12
C GLU A 230 7.18 24.15 -8.87
N ASN A 231 6.52 23.99 -7.71
CA ASN A 231 6.96 24.58 -6.44
C ASN A 231 7.81 23.61 -5.60
N LEU A 232 8.52 22.67 -6.25
CA LEU A 232 9.46 21.81 -5.54
C LEU A 232 10.57 22.65 -4.94
N ASP A 233 10.84 22.42 -3.65
CA ASP A 233 11.90 23.13 -2.96
C ASP A 233 13.30 22.63 -3.36
N ASP A 234 14.31 23.44 -3.05
CA ASP A 234 15.71 23.09 -3.27
C ASP A 234 16.16 21.85 -2.48
N THR A 235 15.37 21.41 -1.48
CA THR A 235 15.68 20.26 -0.64
C THR A 235 15.34 18.91 -1.29
N SER A 236 14.67 18.93 -2.44
CA SER A 236 14.46 17.73 -3.25
C SER A 236 15.79 17.08 -3.64
N SER A 237 15.84 15.76 -3.63
CA SER A 237 17.02 14.96 -3.97
C SER A 237 17.43 15.18 -5.42
N GLU A 238 18.74 15.12 -5.68
CA GLU A 238 19.29 15.26 -7.03
C GLU A 238 18.70 14.21 -7.98
N ASN A 239 18.51 12.96 -7.51
CA ASN A 239 17.89 11.90 -8.29
C ASN A 239 16.43 12.21 -8.69
N PHE A 240 15.65 12.82 -7.78
CA PHE A 240 14.29 13.25 -8.11
C PHE A 240 14.30 14.37 -9.16
N LYS A 241 15.16 15.38 -8.97
CA LYS A 241 15.31 16.50 -9.92
C LYS A 241 15.75 16.02 -11.31
N ASP A 242 16.71 15.09 -11.37
CA ASP A 242 17.19 14.47 -12.60
C ASP A 242 16.09 13.71 -13.34
N LEU A 243 15.30 12.90 -12.62
CA LEU A 243 14.19 12.15 -13.21
C LEU A 243 13.08 13.08 -13.69
N LEU A 244 12.79 14.16 -12.97
CA LEU A 244 11.84 15.18 -13.39
C LEU A 244 12.33 15.91 -14.65
N ALA A 245 13.58 16.33 -14.71
CA ALA A 245 14.16 16.96 -15.89
C ALA A 245 14.08 16.03 -17.11
N LYS A 246 14.48 14.75 -16.97
CA LYS A 246 14.37 13.74 -18.03
C LYS A 246 12.93 13.51 -18.48
N PHE A 247 11.98 13.52 -17.54
CA PHE A 247 10.56 13.39 -17.85
C PHE A 247 10.07 14.58 -18.69
N LEU A 248 10.39 15.81 -18.27
CA LEU A 248 10.01 17.04 -18.94
C LEU A 248 10.66 17.18 -20.33
N GLU A 249 11.94 16.83 -20.49
CA GLU A 249 12.62 16.82 -21.80
C GLU A 249 11.96 15.84 -22.78
N LYS A 250 11.54 14.68 -22.29
CA LYS A 250 10.89 13.65 -23.10
C LYS A 250 9.49 14.06 -23.55
N ASP A 251 8.79 14.81 -22.71
CA ASP A 251 7.38 15.19 -22.91
C ASP A 251 7.17 16.70 -23.23
N GLU A 252 8.24 17.47 -23.48
CA GLU A 252 8.18 18.86 -24.02
C GLU A 252 7.35 18.94 -25.31
N TYR A 253 7.22 17.83 -26.03
CA TYR A 253 6.35 17.68 -27.20
C TYR A 253 4.84 17.75 -26.87
N ILE A 254 4.45 17.43 -25.64
CA ILE A 254 3.04 17.25 -25.22
C ILE A 254 2.52 18.51 -24.52
N LEU A 255 3.35 19.19 -23.72
CA LEU A 255 2.99 20.47 -23.11
C LEU A 255 2.82 21.60 -24.14
N ARG A 256 3.58 21.59 -25.24
CA ARG A 256 3.41 22.57 -26.34
C ARG A 256 2.11 22.42 -27.15
N LYS A 257 1.36 21.32 -26.97
CA LYS A 257 0.04 21.12 -27.62
C LYS A 257 -1.16 21.55 -26.77
N ARG A 258 -0.94 22.04 -25.55
CA ARG A 258 -2.00 22.54 -24.65
C ARG A 258 -2.15 24.08 -24.63
N ASN A 259 -1.33 24.80 -25.40
CA ASN A 259 -1.50 26.24 -25.67
C ASN A 259 -2.24 26.47 -26.98
#